data_AF-E1QK52-F1
#
_entry.id   AF-E1QK52-F1
#
_cell.length_a   1.000
_cell.length_b   1.000
_cell.length_c   1.000
_cell.angle_alpha   90.00
_cell.angle_beta   90.00
_cell.angle_gamma   90.00
#
_symmetry.space_group_name_H-M   'P 1'
#
loop_
_entity.id
_entity.type
_entity.pdbx_description
1 polymer ?
#
loop_
_entity_poly.entity_id
_entity_poly.type
_entity_poly.pdbx_seq_one_letter_code
_entity_poly.pdbx_strand_id
1 'polypeptide(L)'
;MSVQILEHEGRPAFALMPIEEYERLVAALEDAHDAATIEEFYRRLVSGEEETFPAEVVDRLLAGEHPVRVLRSHRGMTLQQVADACGVTNSHISQIEKGKRSMSTELLKKMAEALRVDAEMLL
;
A
#
# COMPACT_ATOMS: atom_id res chain seq x y z
N MET A 1 -8.57 37.56 -8.63
CA MET A 1 -7.45 37.03 -9.43
C MET A 1 -7.01 38.05 -10.49
N SER A 2 -5.86 38.68 -10.27
CA SER A 2 -5.12 39.41 -11.30
C SER A 2 -3.90 38.58 -11.68
N VAL A 3 -4.02 37.80 -12.76
CA VAL A 3 -2.92 37.03 -13.31
C VAL A 3 -2.39 37.76 -14.53
N GLN A 4 -1.10 38.07 -14.56
CA GLN A 4 -0.43 38.62 -15.74
C GLN A 4 0.25 37.48 -16.49
N ILE A 5 -0.07 37.32 -17.77
CA ILE A 5 0.57 36.32 -18.62
C ILE A 5 1.79 36.94 -19.31
N LEU A 6 2.93 36.26 -19.23
CA LEU A 6 4.17 36.61 -19.91
C LEU A 6 4.37 35.66 -21.10
N GLU A 7 4.62 36.23 -22.26
CA GLU A 7 4.88 35.47 -23.49
C GLU A 7 6.37 35.18 -23.67
N HIS A 8 6.67 34.02 -24.26
CA HIS A 8 7.98 33.64 -24.75
C HIS A 8 7.82 33.08 -26.17
N GLU A 9 8.56 33.60 -27.14
CA GLU A 9 8.43 33.25 -28.57
C GLU A 9 6.99 33.40 -29.13
N GLY A 10 6.26 34.42 -28.68
CA GLY A 10 4.89 34.70 -29.12
C GLY A 10 3.85 33.71 -28.59
N ARG A 11 4.17 32.94 -27.53
CA ARG A 11 3.22 32.05 -26.84
C ARG A 11 3.22 32.33 -25.33
N PRO A 12 2.05 32.24 -24.66
CA PRO A 12 1.97 32.24 -23.21
C PRO A 12 2.91 31.19 -22.61
N ALA A 13 3.83 31.62 -21.75
CA ALA A 13 4.81 30.74 -21.14
C ALA A 13 4.79 30.81 -19.61
N PHE A 14 4.52 31.98 -19.04
CA PHE A 14 4.48 32.16 -17.58
C PHE A 14 3.24 32.95 -17.16
N ALA A 15 2.83 32.72 -15.92
CA ALA A 15 1.79 33.47 -15.24
C ALA A 15 2.40 34.10 -13.99
N LEU A 16 2.34 35.42 -13.87
CA LEU A 16 2.73 36.16 -12.68
C LEU A 16 1.48 36.46 -11.86
N MET A 17 1.52 36.10 -10.59
CA MET A 17 0.43 36.30 -9.65
C MET A 17 0.98 36.59 -8.25
N PRO A 18 0.20 37.24 -7.37
CA PRO A 18 0.56 37.38 -5.96
C PRO A 18 0.84 36.02 -5.32
N ILE A 19 1.82 35.95 -4.42
CA ILE A 19 2.25 34.70 -3.81
C ILE A 19 1.12 34.04 -3.04
N GLU A 20 0.27 34.82 -2.36
CA GLU A 20 -0.86 34.31 -1.58
C GLU A 20 -1.95 33.69 -2.46
N GLU A 21 -2.10 34.15 -3.70
CA GLU A 21 -3.01 33.54 -4.69
C GLU A 21 -2.42 32.25 -5.25
N TYR A 22 -1.11 32.20 -5.49
CA TYR A 22 -0.41 30.99 -5.91
C TYR A 22 -0.50 29.90 -4.84
N GLU A 23 -0.20 30.25 -3.58
CA GLU A 23 -0.29 29.32 -2.45
C GLU A 23 -1.71 28.75 -2.29
N ARG A 24 -2.75 29.57 -2.48
CA ARG A 24 -4.14 29.07 -2.48
C ARG A 24 -4.43 28.10 -3.62
N LEU A 25 -3.91 28.34 -4.82
CA LEU A 25 -4.07 27.41 -5.94
C LEU A 25 -3.35 26.09 -5.68
N VAL A 26 -2.14 26.14 -5.12
CA VAL A 26 -1.37 24.95 -4.75
C VAL A 26 -2.12 24.16 -3.68
N ALA A 27 -2.56 24.80 -2.60
CA ALA A 27 -3.32 24.14 -1.54
C ALA A 27 -4.62 23.51 -2.06
N ALA A 28 -5.37 24.22 -2.90
CA ALA A 28 -6.59 23.66 -3.49
C ALA A 28 -6.31 22.47 -4.43
N LEU A 29 -5.16 22.46 -5.10
CA LEU A 29 -4.74 21.33 -5.94
C LEU A 29 -4.32 20.13 -5.09
N GLU A 30 -3.61 20.35 -3.98
CA GLU A 30 -3.26 19.32 -3.00
C GLU A 30 -4.52 18.70 -2.39
N ASP A 31 -5.47 19.51 -1.91
CA ASP A 31 -6.75 19.04 -1.38
C ASP A 31 -7.53 18.21 -2.41
N ALA A 32 -7.54 18.65 -3.68
CA ALA A 32 -8.19 17.91 -4.76
C ALA A 32 -7.49 16.57 -5.06
N HIS A 33 -6.16 16.53 -4.98
CA HIS A 33 -5.38 15.32 -5.17
C HIS A 33 -5.60 14.31 -4.04
N ASP A 34 -5.61 14.79 -2.79
CA ASP A 34 -5.91 13.97 -1.62
C ASP A 34 -7.32 13.39 -1.70
N ALA A 35 -8.31 14.21 -2.07
CA ALA A 35 -9.68 13.76 -2.27
C ALA A 35 -9.78 12.67 -3.36
N ALA A 36 -9.07 12.84 -4.49
CA ALA A 36 -9.04 11.86 -5.57
C ALA A 36 -8.39 10.54 -5.13
N THR A 37 -7.29 10.62 -4.38
CA THR A 37 -6.59 9.44 -3.83
C THR A 37 -7.48 8.66 -2.88
N ILE A 38 -8.20 9.36 -1.99
CA ILE A 38 -9.17 8.75 -1.08
C ILE A 38 -10.31 8.10 -1.86
N GLU A 39 -10.86 8.77 -2.88
CA GLU A 39 -11.93 8.22 -3.71
C GLU A 39 -11.49 6.92 -4.41
N GLU A 40 -10.28 6.90 -4.96
CA GLU A 40 -9.71 5.70 -5.60
C GLU A 40 -9.53 4.56 -4.59
N PHE A 41 -8.99 4.84 -3.40
CA PHE A 41 -8.89 3.85 -2.33
C PHE A 41 -10.26 3.27 -1.95
N TYR A 42 -11.26 4.13 -1.72
CA TYR A 42 -12.62 3.68 -1.42
C TYR A 42 -13.22 2.84 -2.55
N ARG A 43 -12.96 3.20 -3.81
CA ARG A 43 -13.44 2.44 -4.97
C ARG A 43 -12.85 1.03 -4.97
N ARG A 44 -11.54 0.89 -4.74
CA ARG A 44 -10.85 -0.41 -4.66
C ARG A 44 -11.29 -1.22 -3.43
N LEU A 45 -11.56 -0.55 -2.31
CA LEU A 45 -12.09 -1.18 -1.10
C LEU A 45 -13.49 -1.77 -1.33
N VAL A 46 -14.37 -1.02 -2.02
CA VAL A 46 -15.72 -1.49 -2.34
C VAL A 46 -15.70 -2.58 -3.42
N SER A 47 -14.77 -2.55 -4.37
CA SER A 47 -14.61 -3.64 -5.36
C SER A 47 -13.98 -4.91 -4.78
N GLY A 48 -13.38 -4.83 -3.58
CA GLY A 48 -12.69 -5.93 -2.91
C GLY A 48 -11.26 -6.15 -3.41
N GLU A 49 -10.71 -5.22 -4.18
CA GLU A 49 -9.30 -5.18 -4.60
C GLU A 49 -8.38 -4.62 -3.51
N GLU A 50 -8.96 -3.94 -2.51
CA GLU A 50 -8.28 -3.40 -1.35
C GLU A 50 -9.03 -3.87 -0.09
N GLU A 51 -8.34 -3.98 1.03
CA GLU A 51 -8.94 -4.32 2.31
C GLU A 51 -8.44 -3.43 3.44
N THR A 52 -9.18 -3.42 4.54
CA THR A 52 -8.72 -2.81 5.79
C THR A 52 -8.53 -3.87 6.85
N PHE A 53 -7.61 -3.61 7.77
CA PHE A 53 -7.29 -4.53 8.86
C PHE A 53 -7.89 -4.04 10.18
N PRO A 54 -8.38 -4.95 11.03
CA PRO A 54 -8.65 -4.62 12.43
C PRO A 54 -7.39 -4.08 13.13
N ALA A 55 -7.57 -3.16 14.07
CA ALA A 55 -6.46 -2.57 14.82
C ALA A 55 -5.53 -3.61 15.45
N GLU A 56 -6.08 -4.71 16.00
CA GLU A 56 -5.28 -5.79 16.59
C GLU A 56 -4.27 -6.42 15.61
N VAL A 57 -4.62 -6.53 14.33
CA VAL A 57 -3.69 -7.04 13.30
C VAL A 57 -2.52 -6.07 13.15
N VAL A 58 -2.81 -4.77 13.08
CA VAL A 58 -1.81 -3.71 12.95
C VAL A 58 -0.93 -3.65 14.19
N ASP A 59 -1.51 -3.72 15.39
CA ASP A 59 -0.79 -3.70 16.66
C ASP A 59 0.24 -4.83 16.74
N ARG A 60 -0.11 -6.03 16.28
CA ARG A 60 0.78 -7.19 16.25
C ARG A 60 1.94 -7.01 15.26
N LEU A 61 1.67 -6.44 14.08
CA LEU A 61 2.72 -6.09 13.12
C LEU A 61 3.69 -5.06 13.72
N LEU A 62 3.16 -4.01 14.35
CA LEU A 62 3.94 -2.96 15.01
C LEU A 62 4.73 -3.48 16.22
N ALA A 63 4.23 -4.52 16.90
CA ALA A 63 4.95 -5.21 17.97
C ALA A 63 6.11 -6.09 17.46
N GLY A 64 6.32 -6.17 16.14
CA GLY A 64 7.41 -6.92 15.51
C GLY A 64 7.12 -8.41 15.34
N GLU A 65 5.86 -8.85 15.43
CA GLU A 65 5.52 -10.20 15.00
C GLU A 65 5.72 -10.35 13.49
N HIS A 66 6.20 -11.51 13.06
CA HIS A 66 6.47 -11.75 11.64
C HIS A 66 5.18 -11.61 10.79
N PRO A 67 5.18 -10.80 9.72
CA PRO A 67 3.95 -10.47 8.97
C PRO A 67 3.18 -11.69 8.46
N VAL A 68 3.89 -12.67 7.88
CA VAL A 68 3.31 -13.96 7.45
C VAL A 68 2.49 -14.62 8.57
N ARG A 69 2.99 -14.63 9.81
CA ARG A 69 2.30 -15.25 10.95
C ARG A 69 1.03 -14.48 11.31
N VAL A 70 1.13 -13.15 11.38
CA VAL A 70 0.01 -12.27 11.75
C VAL A 70 -1.10 -12.41 10.72
N LEU A 71 -0.77 -12.23 9.44
CA LEU A 71 -1.73 -12.27 8.33
C LEU A 71 -2.31 -13.67 8.15
N ARG A 72 -1.51 -14.74 8.22
CA ARG A 72 -2.02 -16.12 8.19
C ARG A 72 -3.06 -16.36 9.28
N SER A 73 -2.76 -15.91 10.50
CA SER A 73 -3.67 -16.08 11.65
C SER A 73 -4.96 -15.27 11.46
N HIS A 74 -4.85 -14.05 10.93
CA HIS A 74 -6.00 -13.21 10.58
C HIS A 74 -6.89 -13.87 9.50
N ARG A 75 -6.31 -14.56 8.52
CA ARG A 75 -7.05 -15.36 7.52
C ARG A 75 -7.61 -16.68 8.06
N GLY A 76 -7.33 -17.04 9.33
CA GLY A 76 -7.72 -18.33 9.90
C GLY A 76 -7.03 -19.53 9.24
N MET A 77 -5.90 -19.32 8.56
CA MET A 77 -5.19 -20.37 7.84
C MET A 77 -4.21 -21.12 8.75
N THR A 78 -4.12 -22.43 8.57
CA THR A 78 -3.10 -23.26 9.22
C THR A 78 -1.76 -23.14 8.48
N LEU A 79 -0.66 -23.47 9.16
CA LEU A 79 0.66 -23.56 8.52
C LEU A 79 0.66 -24.52 7.33
N GLN A 80 -0.09 -25.63 7.43
CA GLN A 80 -0.18 -26.62 6.37
C GLN A 80 -0.87 -26.05 5.13
N GLN A 81 -2.00 -25.35 5.30
CA GLN A 81 -2.73 -24.74 4.17
C GLN A 81 -1.86 -23.72 3.42
N VAL A 82 -1.08 -22.90 4.13
CA VAL A 82 -0.15 -21.96 3.48
C VAL A 82 1.00 -22.71 2.80
N ALA A 83 1.55 -23.75 3.44
CA ALA A 83 2.61 -24.55 2.85
C ALA A 83 2.17 -25.21 1.54
N ASP A 84 0.96 -25.77 1.52
CA ASP A 84 0.35 -26.39 0.35
C ASP A 84 0.14 -25.36 -0.77
N ALA A 85 -0.41 -24.19 -0.45
CA ALA A 85 -0.61 -23.10 -1.42
C ALA A 85 0.70 -22.58 -2.02
N CYS A 86 1.77 -22.54 -1.22
CA CYS A 86 3.09 -22.07 -1.65
C CYS A 86 3.95 -23.18 -2.30
N GLY A 87 3.51 -24.45 -2.26
CA GLY A 87 4.28 -25.59 -2.75
C GLY A 87 5.55 -25.89 -1.95
N VAL A 88 5.54 -25.64 -0.63
CA VAL A 88 6.68 -25.87 0.27
C VAL A 88 6.27 -26.73 1.47
N THR A 89 7.23 -27.07 2.33
CA THR A 89 6.92 -27.85 3.54
C THR A 89 6.42 -26.96 4.68
N ASN A 90 5.60 -27.53 5.57
CA ASN A 90 5.14 -26.88 6.80
C ASN A 90 6.30 -26.36 7.67
N SER A 91 7.38 -27.15 7.77
CA SER A 91 8.61 -26.76 8.46
C SER A 91 9.25 -25.50 7.86
N HIS A 92 9.21 -25.36 6.52
CA HIS A 92 9.75 -24.17 5.85
C HIS A 92 8.97 -22.91 6.23
N ILE A 93 7.64 -22.95 6.19
CA ILE A 93 6.78 -21.84 6.63
C ILE A 93 7.03 -21.51 8.11
N SER A 94 7.14 -22.53 8.97
CA SER A 94 7.44 -22.30 10.40
C SER A 94 8.79 -21.65 10.63
N GLN A 95 9.81 -21.95 9.82
CA GLN A 95 11.11 -21.28 9.91
C GLN A 95 11.04 -19.83 9.47
N ILE A 96 10.24 -19.53 8.43
CA ILE A 96 9.98 -18.16 7.96
C ILE A 96 9.29 -17.36 9.07
N GLU A 97 8.18 -17.84 9.64
CA GLU A 97 7.45 -17.14 10.71
C GLU A 97 8.29 -16.86 11.97
N LYS A 98 9.38 -17.61 12.18
CA LYS A 98 10.32 -17.43 13.29
C LYS A 98 11.50 -16.51 12.93
N GLY A 99 11.52 -15.95 11.72
CA GLY A 99 12.63 -15.14 11.19
C GLY A 99 13.92 -15.94 10.95
N LYS A 100 13.86 -17.28 10.94
CA LYS A 100 15.04 -18.14 10.77
C LYS A 100 15.43 -18.35 9.31
N ARG A 101 14.54 -18.03 8.38
CA ARG A 101 14.77 -18.10 6.93
C ARG A 101 14.07 -16.94 6.23
N SER A 102 14.76 -16.38 5.24
CA SER A 102 14.16 -15.43 4.29
C SER A 102 13.38 -16.17 3.20
N MET A 103 12.44 -15.46 2.57
CA MET A 103 11.73 -15.93 1.39
C MET A 103 12.51 -15.56 0.13
N SER A 104 12.53 -16.45 -0.86
CA SER A 104 12.92 -16.07 -2.22
C SER A 104 11.85 -15.18 -2.83
N THR A 105 12.17 -14.40 -3.87
CA THR A 105 11.19 -13.58 -4.60
C THR A 105 10.02 -14.41 -5.14
N GLU A 106 10.28 -15.64 -5.59
CA GLU A 106 9.21 -16.54 -6.06
C GLU A 106 8.30 -16.98 -4.92
N LEU A 107 8.87 -17.34 -3.76
CA LEU A 107 8.09 -17.73 -2.59
C LEU A 107 7.31 -16.54 -2.02
N LEU A 108 7.90 -15.34 -2.02
CA LEU A 108 7.24 -14.11 -1.58
C LEU A 108 5.96 -13.85 -2.39
N LYS A 109 6.03 -13.99 -3.72
CA LYS A 109 4.85 -13.84 -4.60
C LYS A 109 3.77 -14.87 -4.30
N LYS A 110 4.14 -16.16 -4.20
CA LYS A 110 3.19 -17.23 -3.86
C LYS A 110 2.56 -17.03 -2.48
N MET A 111 3.35 -16.54 -1.51
CA MET A 111 2.88 -16.24 -0.17
C MET A 111 1.90 -15.06 -0.16
N ALA A 112 2.21 -13.99 -0.90
CA ALA A 112 1.37 -12.82 -1.06
C ALA A 112 0.01 -13.20 -1.69
N GLU A 113 0.04 -14.00 -2.76
CA GLU A 113 -1.17 -14.58 -3.39
C GLU A 113 -1.96 -15.46 -2.42
N ALA A 114 -1.30 -16.37 -1.69
CA ALA A 114 -1.94 -17.26 -0.74
C ALA A 114 -2.63 -16.51 0.42
N LEU A 115 -2.02 -15.40 0.87
CA LEU A 115 -2.54 -14.56 1.94
C LEU A 115 -3.45 -13.43 1.45
N ARG A 116 -3.55 -13.22 0.13
CA ARG A 116 -4.31 -12.14 -0.52
C ARG A 116 -3.89 -10.77 -0.01
N VAL A 117 -2.60 -10.49 -0.08
CA VAL A 117 -2.00 -9.20 0.28
C VAL A 117 -0.94 -8.84 -0.76
N ASP A 118 -0.54 -7.58 -0.80
CA ASP A 118 0.62 -7.17 -1.58
C ASP A 118 1.90 -7.75 -0.99
N ALA A 119 2.88 -8.05 -1.85
CA ALA A 119 4.15 -8.63 -1.44
C ALA A 119 4.92 -7.74 -0.45
N GLU A 120 4.73 -6.42 -0.53
CA GLU A 120 5.35 -5.44 0.37
C GLU A 120 4.89 -5.60 1.82
N MET A 121 3.67 -6.11 2.05
CA MET A 121 3.16 -6.40 3.39
C MET A 121 3.88 -7.56 4.09
N LEU A 122 4.74 -8.30 3.37
CA LEU A 122 5.45 -9.47 3.87
C LEU A 122 6.97 -9.25 4.04
N LEU A 123 7.45 -8.04 3.78
CA LEU A 123 8.87 -7.66 3.85
C LEU A 123 9.29 -7.14 5.23
#